data_AF-A0A1N7IKA3-F1
#
_entry.id   AF-A0A1N7IKA3-F1
#
_cell.length_a   1.000
_cell.length_b   1.000
_cell.length_c   1.000
_cell.angle_alpha   90.00
_cell.angle_beta   90.00
_cell.angle_gamma   90.00
#
_symmetry.space_group_name_H-M   'P 1'
#
loop_
_entity.id
_entity.type
_entity.pdbx_description
1 polymer ?
#
loop_
_entity_poly.entity_id
_entity_poly.type
_entity_poly.pdbx_seq_one_letter_code
_entity_poly.pdbx_strand_id
1 'polypeptide(L)'
;MKKFLLTATMLVGLSAVSKAQQGRVGINTMTPSATLDVVANTADNTRPDALLVPRMTEDQLAAKNTAYVAAQNGSLVFVTAVDGSTTAKTVNVTAPGFYYYDGAVDNVWKTLGAGAVAAIPTFRNDASANVAILASDANNFVRLTGGGTTTAVTLPAPTAAMVGKVFTVFEVTGAAAPAIQTAGGVYRGNNVPNVNPFGGYQFITDGTDWYNTGSN
;
A
#
# COMPACT_ATOMS: atom_id res chain seq x y z
N MET A 1 36.76 -39.52 -42.31
CA MET A 1 36.28 -40.20 -41.09
C MET A 1 36.47 -39.37 -39.82
N LYS A 2 37.67 -38.83 -39.52
CA LYS A 2 37.94 -38.04 -38.29
C LYS A 2 37.06 -36.78 -38.11
N LYS A 3 36.73 -36.07 -39.21
CA LYS A 3 35.91 -34.84 -39.18
C LYS A 3 34.44 -35.12 -38.83
N PHE A 4 33.85 -36.17 -39.41
CA PHE A 4 32.48 -36.60 -39.11
C PHE A 4 32.31 -37.11 -37.68
N LEU A 5 33.34 -37.76 -37.14
CA LEU A 5 33.33 -38.22 -35.75
C LEU A 5 33.30 -37.03 -34.78
N LEU A 6 34.14 -36.00 -35.01
CA LEU A 6 34.17 -34.81 -34.15
C LEU A 6 32.84 -34.05 -34.11
N THR A 7 32.19 -33.88 -35.27
CA THR A 7 30.89 -33.20 -35.37
C THR A 7 29.77 -33.98 -34.67
N ALA A 8 29.79 -35.31 -34.79
CA ALA A 8 28.84 -36.18 -34.10
C ALA A 8 29.03 -36.14 -32.57
N THR A 9 30.28 -36.15 -32.08
CA THR A 9 30.56 -36.06 -30.63
C THR A 9 30.16 -34.70 -30.06
N MET A 10 30.34 -33.61 -30.80
CA MET A 10 29.87 -32.26 -30.41
C MET A 10 28.35 -32.20 -30.30
N LEU A 11 27.62 -32.76 -31.26
CA LEU A 11 26.14 -32.72 -31.29
C LEU A 11 25.51 -33.60 -30.18
N VAL A 12 26.09 -34.76 -29.90
CA VAL A 12 25.70 -35.62 -28.78
C VAL A 12 26.10 -34.98 -27.43
N GLY A 13 27.27 -34.35 -27.37
CA GLY A 13 27.72 -33.57 -26.21
C GLY A 13 26.75 -32.43 -25.86
N LEU A 14 26.35 -31.62 -26.84
CA LEU A 14 25.40 -30.51 -26.65
C LEU A 14 24.01 -30.98 -26.21
N SER A 15 23.50 -32.05 -26.82
CA SER A 15 22.17 -32.61 -26.48
C SER A 15 22.13 -33.29 -25.10
N ALA A 16 23.26 -33.84 -24.63
CA ALA A 16 23.38 -34.35 -23.27
C ALA A 16 23.37 -33.24 -22.21
N VAL A 17 23.96 -32.06 -22.48
CA VAL A 17 23.84 -30.90 -21.57
C VAL A 17 22.43 -30.28 -21.62
N SER A 18 21.72 -30.44 -22.75
CA SER A 18 20.37 -29.92 -22.95
C SER A 18 19.31 -30.62 -22.08
N LYS A 19 19.57 -31.86 -21.62
CA LYS A 19 18.64 -32.64 -20.78
C LYS A 19 18.93 -32.56 -19.28
N ALA A 20 19.88 -31.72 -18.86
CA ALA A 20 20.27 -31.57 -17.45
C ALA A 20 19.40 -30.60 -16.63
N GLN A 21 18.40 -29.93 -17.22
CA GLN A 21 17.51 -29.01 -16.48
C GLN A 21 16.28 -29.70 -15.88
N GLN A 22 16.42 -30.92 -15.37
CA GLN A 22 15.48 -31.46 -14.39
C GLN A 22 16.09 -31.24 -13.00
N GLY A 23 16.03 -29.99 -12.54
CA GLY A 23 16.55 -29.57 -11.24
C GLY A 23 17.40 -28.30 -11.32
N ARG A 24 17.04 -27.35 -10.45
CA ARG A 24 17.78 -26.16 -9.96
C ARG A 24 18.89 -25.55 -10.84
N VAL A 25 18.74 -24.28 -11.20
CA VAL A 25 19.75 -23.46 -11.90
C VAL A 25 20.54 -22.65 -10.89
N GLY A 26 21.87 -22.77 -10.89
CA GLY A 26 22.79 -21.93 -10.12
C GLY A 26 23.50 -20.91 -11.00
N ILE A 27 23.61 -19.66 -10.52
CA ILE A 27 24.51 -18.64 -11.07
C ILE A 27 25.52 -18.28 -9.98
N ASN A 28 26.81 -18.42 -10.29
CA ASN A 28 27.92 -18.30 -9.34
C ASN A 28 27.87 -19.29 -8.15
N THR A 29 27.11 -20.39 -8.23
CA THR A 29 27.08 -21.46 -7.22
C THR A 29 26.96 -22.83 -7.89
N MET A 30 27.69 -23.83 -7.35
CA MET A 30 27.61 -25.23 -7.80
C MET A 30 26.60 -26.06 -7.00
N THR A 31 26.07 -25.52 -5.90
CA THR A 31 25.12 -26.20 -5.01
C THR A 31 23.88 -25.33 -4.81
N PRO A 32 23.01 -25.20 -5.82
CA PRO A 32 21.83 -24.34 -5.73
C PRO A 32 20.86 -24.80 -4.62
N SER A 33 20.46 -23.86 -3.77
CA SER A 33 19.49 -24.11 -2.69
C SER A 33 18.03 -23.93 -3.13
N ALA A 34 17.79 -23.35 -4.31
CA ALA A 34 16.47 -23.11 -4.88
C ALA A 34 16.43 -23.46 -6.38
N THR A 35 15.24 -23.41 -7.00
CA THR A 35 15.09 -23.65 -8.46
C THR A 35 15.90 -22.67 -9.31
N LEU A 36 16.07 -21.43 -8.84
CA LEU A 36 17.08 -20.49 -9.34
C LEU A 36 17.79 -19.92 -8.11
N ASP A 37 19.11 -20.10 -8.04
CA ASP A 37 19.96 -19.59 -6.97
C ASP A 37 21.06 -18.72 -7.59
N VAL A 38 21.04 -17.42 -7.29
CA VAL A 38 21.99 -16.44 -7.80
C VAL A 38 22.82 -15.93 -6.63
N VAL A 39 24.07 -16.37 -6.55
CA VAL A 39 24.99 -15.98 -5.49
C VAL A 39 25.86 -14.80 -5.94
N ALA A 40 26.09 -13.84 -5.05
CA ALA A 40 26.92 -12.68 -5.33
C ALA A 40 28.41 -13.07 -5.49
N ASN A 41 29.11 -12.40 -6.40
CA ASN A 41 30.56 -12.43 -6.50
C ASN A 41 31.14 -11.28 -5.66
N THR A 42 31.59 -11.61 -4.46
CA THR A 42 32.14 -10.62 -3.51
C THR A 42 33.58 -10.21 -3.79
N ALA A 43 34.20 -10.71 -4.86
CA ALA A 43 35.59 -10.43 -5.22
C ALA A 43 35.74 -9.45 -6.39
N ASP A 44 34.78 -9.39 -7.32
CA ASP A 44 34.81 -8.51 -8.48
C ASP A 44 33.83 -7.34 -8.33
N ASN A 45 34.33 -6.23 -7.78
CA ASN A 45 33.53 -5.02 -7.56
C ASN A 45 33.20 -4.24 -8.86
N THR A 46 33.69 -4.68 -10.02
CA THR A 46 33.39 -4.03 -11.31
C THR A 46 32.19 -4.63 -12.02
N ARG A 47 31.70 -5.79 -11.53
CA ARG A 47 30.58 -6.51 -12.12
C ARG A 47 29.35 -6.44 -11.20
N PRO A 48 28.22 -5.89 -11.66
CA PRO A 48 27.00 -5.88 -10.86
C PRO A 48 26.38 -7.27 -10.76
N ASP A 49 26.12 -7.73 -9.54
CA ASP A 49 25.29 -8.91 -9.29
C ASP A 49 23.82 -8.50 -9.19
N ALA A 50 23.00 -8.89 -10.17
CA ALA A 50 21.58 -8.54 -10.19
C ALA A 50 20.76 -9.55 -11.01
N LEU A 51 19.46 -9.63 -10.71
CA LEU A 51 18.46 -10.21 -11.59
C LEU A 51 17.66 -9.09 -12.26
N LEU A 52 17.81 -8.94 -13.58
CA LEU A 52 16.95 -8.06 -14.35
C LEU A 52 15.70 -8.80 -14.81
N VAL A 53 14.55 -8.39 -14.29
CA VAL A 53 13.23 -8.81 -14.80
C VAL A 53 12.88 -8.04 -16.08
N PRO A 54 11.83 -8.43 -16.84
CA PRO A 54 11.36 -7.65 -17.97
C PRO A 54 11.07 -6.19 -17.59
N ARG A 55 11.63 -5.25 -18.36
CA ARG A 55 11.46 -3.80 -18.19
C ARG A 55 10.71 -3.24 -19.39
N MET A 56 9.66 -2.48 -19.15
CA MET A 56 8.83 -1.89 -20.21
C MET A 56 8.06 -0.69 -19.68
N THR A 57 7.51 0.14 -20.57
CA THR A 57 6.61 1.22 -20.17
C THR A 57 5.21 0.69 -19.83
N GLU A 58 4.37 1.50 -19.20
CA GLU A 58 2.99 1.12 -18.87
C GLU A 58 2.20 0.79 -20.15
N ASP A 59 2.37 1.58 -21.22
CA ASP A 59 1.74 1.30 -22.51
C ASP A 59 2.17 -0.04 -23.11
N GLN A 60 3.46 -0.35 -23.04
CA GLN A 60 4.00 -1.63 -23.53
C GLN A 60 3.50 -2.82 -22.71
N LEU A 61 3.26 -2.62 -21.42
CA LEU A 61 2.66 -3.61 -20.54
C LEU A 61 1.17 -3.80 -20.86
N ALA A 62 0.42 -2.70 -21.05
CA ALA A 62 -0.98 -2.70 -21.42
C ALA A 62 -1.22 -3.38 -22.79
N ALA A 63 -0.30 -3.18 -23.75
CA ALA A 63 -0.33 -3.88 -25.04
C ALA A 63 -0.25 -5.41 -24.92
N LYS A 64 0.21 -5.94 -23.77
CA LYS A 64 0.29 -7.38 -23.48
C LYS A 64 -0.88 -7.89 -22.62
N ASN A 65 -1.93 -7.09 -22.40
CA ASN A 65 -3.04 -7.46 -21.51
C ASN A 65 -3.68 -8.83 -21.81
N THR A 66 -3.81 -9.19 -23.09
CA THR A 66 -4.37 -10.48 -23.51
C THR A 66 -3.47 -11.68 -23.21
N ALA A 67 -2.17 -11.45 -23.05
CA ALA A 67 -1.19 -12.50 -22.75
C ALA A 67 -1.06 -12.78 -21.23
N TYR A 68 -1.48 -11.86 -20.38
CA TYR A 68 -1.48 -12.03 -18.92
C TYR A 68 -2.82 -12.60 -18.44
N VAL A 69 -2.87 -13.93 -18.34
CA VAL A 69 -4.00 -14.71 -17.84
C VAL A 69 -3.60 -15.43 -16.55
N ALA A 70 -4.48 -16.28 -15.99
CA ALA A 70 -4.27 -16.96 -14.71
C ALA A 70 -2.91 -17.70 -14.60
N ALA A 71 -2.41 -18.26 -15.71
CA ALA A 71 -1.12 -18.96 -15.73
C ALA A 71 0.11 -18.08 -15.47
N GLN A 72 -0.03 -16.75 -15.63
CA GLN A 72 1.04 -15.78 -15.38
C GLN A 72 0.93 -15.14 -13.98
N ASN A 73 0.03 -15.61 -13.12
CA ASN A 73 -0.08 -15.10 -11.75
C ASN A 73 1.28 -15.16 -11.02
N GLY A 74 1.67 -14.06 -10.38
CA GLY A 74 2.97 -13.91 -9.73
C GLY A 74 4.12 -13.46 -10.65
N SER A 75 3.84 -13.16 -11.93
CA SER A 75 4.84 -12.57 -12.83
C SER A 75 5.32 -11.23 -12.30
N LEU A 76 6.64 -10.97 -12.36
CA LEU A 76 7.27 -9.74 -11.92
C LEU A 76 7.80 -8.94 -13.11
N VAL A 77 7.49 -7.65 -13.15
CA VAL A 77 8.02 -6.69 -14.13
C VAL A 77 8.48 -5.42 -13.43
N PHE A 78 9.34 -4.66 -14.11
CA PHE A 78 9.65 -3.29 -13.71
C PHE A 78 9.12 -2.32 -14.77
N VAL A 79 8.21 -1.44 -14.38
CA VAL A 79 7.65 -0.41 -15.25
C VAL A 79 8.59 0.79 -15.23
N THR A 80 9.05 1.22 -16.40
CA THR A 80 10.05 2.30 -16.52
C THR A 80 9.43 3.69 -16.63
N ALA A 81 8.20 3.79 -17.11
CA ALA A 81 7.45 5.04 -17.30
C ALA A 81 5.95 4.74 -17.29
N VAL A 82 5.15 5.72 -16.87
CA VAL A 82 3.69 5.70 -16.98
C VAL A 82 3.31 6.71 -18.06
N ASP A 83 3.13 6.21 -19.28
CA ASP A 83 3.15 7.02 -20.50
C ASP A 83 1.94 6.84 -21.42
N GLY A 84 0.97 6.00 -21.07
CA GLY A 84 -0.30 6.07 -21.76
C GLY A 84 -1.51 5.68 -20.94
N SER A 85 -2.45 5.03 -21.63
CA SER A 85 -3.84 5.00 -21.17
C SER A 85 -4.07 3.83 -20.24
N THR A 86 -4.46 4.16 -19.02
CA THR A 86 -4.79 3.17 -17.99
C THR A 86 -5.83 2.18 -18.49
N THR A 87 -5.49 0.90 -18.42
CA THR A 87 -6.39 -0.21 -18.73
C THR A 87 -6.87 -0.89 -17.45
N ALA A 88 -7.87 -1.78 -17.57
CA ALA A 88 -8.36 -2.55 -16.42
C ALA A 88 -7.24 -3.28 -15.66
N LYS A 89 -6.26 -3.87 -16.37
CA LYS A 89 -5.14 -4.59 -15.74
C LYS A 89 -4.05 -3.67 -15.21
N THR A 90 -3.82 -2.51 -15.84
CA THR A 90 -2.77 -1.55 -15.45
C THR A 90 -3.28 -0.44 -14.54
N VAL A 91 -4.51 -0.56 -14.00
CA VAL A 91 -5.16 0.47 -13.17
C VAL A 91 -4.34 0.96 -11.98
N ASN A 92 -3.49 0.10 -11.40
CA ASN A 92 -2.64 0.48 -10.26
C ASN A 92 -1.22 0.88 -10.67
N VAL A 93 -0.89 0.90 -11.95
CA VAL A 93 0.44 1.27 -12.46
C VAL A 93 0.52 2.79 -12.58
N THR A 94 0.74 3.46 -11.45
CA THR A 94 0.67 4.93 -11.35
C THR A 94 2.03 5.62 -11.26
N ALA A 95 3.11 4.84 -11.11
CA ALA A 95 4.49 5.35 -11.14
C ALA A 95 5.47 4.27 -11.65
N PRO A 96 6.67 4.65 -12.12
CA PRO A 96 7.74 3.69 -12.37
C PRO A 96 8.07 2.86 -11.12
N GLY A 97 8.30 1.57 -11.28
CA GLY A 97 8.56 0.67 -10.16
C GLY A 97 8.34 -0.80 -10.48
N PHE A 98 8.53 -1.66 -9.47
CA PHE A 98 8.24 -3.08 -9.59
C PHE A 98 6.75 -3.36 -9.42
N TYR A 99 6.22 -4.26 -10.26
CA TYR A 99 4.84 -4.71 -10.21
C TYR A 99 4.77 -6.23 -10.37
N TYR A 100 3.89 -6.87 -9.59
CA TYR A 100 3.52 -8.26 -9.81
C TYR A 100 2.11 -8.37 -10.39
N TYR A 101 1.88 -9.38 -11.23
CA TYR A 101 0.56 -9.66 -11.79
C TYR A 101 -0.25 -10.53 -10.84
N ASP A 102 -1.36 -10.01 -10.32
CA ASP A 102 -2.34 -10.78 -9.56
C ASP A 102 -3.43 -11.31 -10.49
N GLY A 103 -3.15 -12.45 -11.11
CA GLY A 103 -4.09 -13.15 -12.01
C GLY A 103 -5.09 -14.04 -11.29
N ALA A 104 -5.06 -14.10 -9.95
CA ALA A 104 -5.91 -14.99 -9.15
C ALA A 104 -7.09 -14.27 -8.50
N VAL A 105 -6.88 -13.05 -7.99
CA VAL A 105 -7.91 -12.29 -7.27
C VAL A 105 -8.46 -11.17 -8.13
N ASP A 106 -7.63 -10.17 -8.44
CA ASP A 106 -8.10 -8.91 -9.02
C ASP A 106 -7.87 -8.80 -10.53
N ASN A 107 -7.05 -9.68 -11.13
CA ASN A 107 -6.61 -9.62 -12.53
C ASN A 107 -5.92 -8.31 -12.91
N VAL A 108 -5.17 -7.71 -11.97
CA VAL A 108 -4.46 -6.42 -12.14
C VAL A 108 -3.00 -6.53 -11.75
N TRP A 109 -2.20 -5.59 -12.24
CA TRP A 109 -0.86 -5.33 -11.76
C TRP A 109 -0.93 -4.63 -10.39
N LYS A 110 -0.09 -5.07 -9.45
CA LYS A 110 0.03 -4.51 -8.10
C LYS A 110 1.48 -4.14 -7.82
N THR A 111 1.71 -2.99 -7.20
CA THR A 111 3.06 -2.54 -6.85
C THR A 111 3.72 -3.53 -5.90
N LEU A 112 4.95 -3.93 -6.21
CA LEU A 112 5.80 -4.70 -5.32
C LEU A 112 6.70 -3.74 -4.52
N GLY A 113 6.51 -3.68 -3.21
CA GLY A 113 7.39 -2.93 -2.30
C GLY A 113 6.86 -1.58 -1.82
N ALA A 114 5.72 -1.10 -2.29
CA ALA A 114 4.96 -0.08 -1.58
C ALA A 114 4.05 -0.77 -0.57
N GLY A 115 4.56 -1.06 0.62
CA GLY A 115 3.66 -1.09 1.78
C GLY A 115 2.92 0.24 1.78
N ALA A 116 1.60 0.24 1.99
CA ALA A 116 0.83 1.48 2.01
C ALA A 116 1.56 2.49 2.91
N VAL A 117 2.08 3.58 2.33
CA VAL A 117 2.68 4.64 3.13
C VAL A 117 1.56 5.11 4.04
N ALA A 118 1.78 5.03 5.36
CA ALA A 118 0.80 5.50 6.31
C ALA A 118 0.44 6.93 5.91
N ALA A 119 -0.84 7.18 5.63
CA ALA A 119 -1.29 8.50 5.21
C ALA A 119 -0.84 9.52 6.26
N ILE A 120 -0.16 10.58 5.82
CA ILE A 120 0.22 11.66 6.72
C ILE A 120 -1.09 12.31 7.18
N PRO A 121 -1.36 12.40 8.50
CA PRO A 121 -2.57 13.03 8.99
C PRO A 121 -2.69 14.47 8.49
N THR A 122 -3.91 14.86 8.15
CA THR A 122 -4.24 16.24 7.75
C THR A 122 -5.13 16.89 8.80
N PHE A 123 -5.35 18.20 8.68
CA PHE A 123 -6.34 18.90 9.48
C PHE A 123 -7.25 19.76 8.63
N ARG A 124 -8.50 19.93 9.08
CA ARG A 124 -9.42 20.95 8.55
C ARG A 124 -9.77 21.96 9.65
N ASN A 125 -10.03 23.20 9.24
CA ASN A 125 -10.55 24.25 10.12
C ASN A 125 -12.07 24.26 10.05
N ASP A 126 -12.71 24.44 11.19
CA ASP A 126 -14.15 24.65 11.26
C ASP A 126 -14.49 25.73 12.30
N ALA A 127 -15.31 26.68 11.89
CA ALA A 127 -15.76 27.82 12.72
C ALA A 127 -17.28 27.81 12.94
N SER A 128 -17.95 26.72 12.56
CA SER A 128 -19.39 26.57 12.70
C SER A 128 -19.80 26.59 14.18
N ALA A 129 -21.04 27.01 14.44
CA ALA A 129 -21.58 26.98 15.80
C ALA A 129 -21.68 25.55 16.34
N ASN A 130 -22.03 24.60 15.46
CA ASN A 130 -21.96 23.18 15.72
C ASN A 130 -21.07 22.52 14.68
N VAL A 131 -19.92 21.99 15.11
CA VAL A 131 -18.96 21.31 14.23
C VAL A 131 -19.28 19.82 14.22
N ALA A 132 -19.70 19.29 13.08
CA ALA A 132 -19.89 17.84 12.91
C ALA A 132 -18.56 17.16 12.59
N ILE A 133 -18.27 16.05 13.26
CA ILE A 133 -17.17 15.14 12.87
C ILE A 133 -17.65 14.28 11.69
N LEU A 134 -16.82 14.23 10.65
CA LEU A 134 -17.12 13.56 9.39
C LEU A 134 -16.34 12.26 9.26
N ALA A 135 -16.79 11.35 8.39
CA ALA A 135 -16.05 10.12 8.09
C ALA A 135 -14.64 10.41 7.51
N SER A 136 -14.47 11.55 6.82
CA SER A 136 -13.18 12.02 6.31
C SER A 136 -12.20 12.46 7.41
N ASP A 137 -12.69 12.73 8.62
CA ASP A 137 -11.87 13.13 9.76
C ASP A 137 -11.21 11.92 10.46
N ALA A 138 -11.51 10.70 10.00
CA ALA A 138 -10.88 9.50 10.48
C ALA A 138 -9.36 9.56 10.30
N ASN A 139 -8.64 9.35 11.40
CA ASN A 139 -7.18 9.44 11.53
C ASN A 139 -6.61 10.82 11.17
N ASN A 140 -7.47 11.84 11.14
CA ASN A 140 -7.13 13.24 10.87
C ASN A 140 -7.54 14.11 12.08
N PHE A 141 -7.31 15.41 11.95
CA PHE A 141 -7.60 16.39 12.98
C PHE A 141 -8.66 17.42 12.54
N VAL A 142 -9.51 17.83 13.46
CA VAL A 142 -10.45 18.94 13.28
C VAL A 142 -10.05 20.08 14.22
N ARG A 143 -9.71 21.23 13.63
CA ARG A 143 -9.32 22.43 14.38
C ARG A 143 -10.50 23.37 14.52
N LEU A 144 -10.93 23.61 15.76
CA LEU A 144 -12.04 24.52 16.06
C LEU A 144 -11.52 25.95 16.09
N THR A 145 -11.95 26.76 15.13
CA THR A 145 -11.45 28.12 14.93
C THR A 145 -12.52 29.20 15.15
N GLY A 146 -13.76 28.82 15.47
CA GLY A 146 -14.86 29.77 15.71
C GLY A 146 -14.78 30.52 17.04
N GLY A 147 -13.97 30.02 17.98
CA GLY A 147 -13.92 30.53 19.34
C GLY A 147 -15.29 30.55 19.98
N GLY A 148 -15.70 31.67 20.59
CA GLY A 148 -16.98 31.79 21.29
C GLY A 148 -18.22 31.44 20.46
N THR A 149 -18.12 31.38 19.13
CA THR A 149 -19.24 30.96 18.27
C THR A 149 -19.45 29.45 18.26
N THR A 150 -18.38 28.66 18.40
CA THR A 150 -18.44 27.20 18.40
C THR A 150 -18.89 26.72 19.77
N THR A 151 -20.13 26.26 19.87
CA THR A 151 -20.77 25.84 21.12
C THR A 151 -20.87 24.32 21.25
N ALA A 152 -20.77 23.58 20.14
CA ALA A 152 -20.87 22.12 20.16
C ALA A 152 -19.96 21.44 19.11
N VAL A 153 -19.56 20.21 19.42
CA VAL A 153 -18.94 19.25 18.51
C VAL A 153 -19.81 18.00 18.46
N THR A 154 -20.34 17.66 17.29
CA THR A 154 -21.21 16.49 17.10
C THR A 154 -20.41 15.30 16.55
N LEU A 155 -20.28 14.24 17.33
CA LEU A 155 -19.85 12.92 16.87
C LEU A 155 -20.99 12.28 16.05
N PRO A 156 -20.73 11.71 14.86
CA PRO A 156 -21.76 11.09 14.05
C PRO A 156 -22.27 9.80 14.69
N ALA A 157 -23.37 9.24 14.19
CA ALA A 157 -23.80 7.92 14.61
C ALA A 157 -22.67 6.90 14.35
N PRO A 158 -22.21 6.15 15.35
CA PRO A 158 -21.13 5.20 15.19
C PRO A 158 -21.55 4.04 14.27
N THR A 159 -20.60 3.52 13.51
CA THR A 159 -20.83 2.41 12.55
C THR A 159 -19.65 1.45 12.54
N ALA A 160 -19.86 0.22 12.07
CA ALA A 160 -18.79 -0.78 11.94
C ALA A 160 -17.60 -0.29 11.09
N ALA A 161 -17.85 0.57 10.09
CA ALA A 161 -16.79 1.13 9.23
C ALA A 161 -15.90 2.16 9.97
N MET A 162 -16.27 2.56 11.18
CA MET A 162 -15.54 3.51 12.02
C MET A 162 -14.64 2.82 13.06
N VAL A 163 -14.81 1.52 13.26
CA VAL A 163 -14.02 0.73 14.22
C VAL A 163 -12.53 0.76 13.85
N GLY A 164 -11.67 1.01 14.83
CA GLY A 164 -10.22 1.10 14.65
C GLY A 164 -9.71 2.43 14.09
N LYS A 165 -10.59 3.41 13.85
CA LYS A 165 -10.23 4.78 13.45
C LYS A 165 -10.22 5.71 14.66
N VAL A 166 -9.33 6.71 14.64
CA VAL A 166 -9.23 7.74 15.68
C VAL A 166 -9.72 9.07 15.12
N PHE A 167 -10.59 9.77 15.85
CA PHE A 167 -11.09 11.09 15.48
C PHE A 167 -10.54 12.10 16.48
N THR A 168 -9.79 13.10 16.02
CA THR A 168 -9.18 14.10 16.90
C THR A 168 -9.80 15.47 16.66
N VAL A 169 -10.24 16.12 17.73
CA VAL A 169 -10.68 17.53 17.71
C VAL A 169 -9.82 18.34 18.67
N PHE A 170 -9.53 19.60 18.33
CA PHE A 170 -8.82 20.50 19.22
C PHE A 170 -9.27 21.94 19.05
N GLU A 171 -9.42 22.62 20.17
CA GLU A 171 -9.79 24.03 20.25
C GLU A 171 -8.51 24.87 20.28
N VAL A 172 -8.45 25.95 19.51
CA VAL A 172 -7.20 26.73 19.34
C VAL A 172 -7.33 28.21 19.63
N THR A 173 -8.49 28.68 20.04
CA THR A 173 -8.75 30.11 20.28
C THR A 173 -8.76 30.44 21.76
N GLY A 174 -8.98 29.46 22.64
CA GLY A 174 -9.12 29.66 24.08
C GLY A 174 -10.45 30.27 24.52
N ALA A 175 -11.34 30.59 23.58
CA ALA A 175 -12.52 31.42 23.83
C ALA A 175 -13.80 30.61 24.09
N ALA A 176 -13.78 29.28 23.89
CA ALA A 176 -14.94 28.43 24.07
C ALA A 176 -14.58 27.06 24.63
N ALA A 177 -15.58 26.45 25.29
CA ALA A 177 -15.56 25.06 25.72
C ALA A 177 -16.74 24.32 25.07
N PRO A 178 -16.70 24.02 23.76
CA PRO A 178 -17.84 23.45 23.06
C PRO A 178 -18.21 22.08 23.62
N ALA A 179 -19.50 21.85 23.83
CA ALA A 179 -19.99 20.58 24.35
C ALA A 179 -19.81 19.47 23.31
N ILE A 180 -19.31 18.31 23.71
CA ILE A 180 -19.32 17.13 22.85
C ILE A 180 -20.72 16.54 22.88
N GLN A 181 -21.26 16.18 21.73
CA GLN A 181 -22.58 15.55 21.62
C GLN A 181 -22.53 14.41 20.62
N THR A 182 -23.43 13.43 20.71
CA THR A 182 -23.54 12.33 19.76
C THR A 182 -24.83 12.44 18.95
N ALA A 183 -24.75 12.26 17.64
CA ALA A 183 -25.92 12.15 16.76
C ALA A 183 -26.55 10.74 16.77
N GLY A 184 -25.92 9.80 17.48
CA GLY A 184 -26.36 8.42 17.67
C GLY A 184 -25.33 7.66 18.53
N GLY A 185 -25.73 6.52 19.08
CA GLY A 185 -24.92 5.78 20.06
C GLY A 185 -24.75 6.53 21.38
N VAL A 186 -24.21 5.84 22.39
CA VAL A 186 -23.97 6.42 23.71
C VAL A 186 -22.51 6.85 23.81
N TYR A 187 -22.27 8.06 24.31
CA TYR A 187 -20.93 8.46 24.73
C TYR A 187 -20.61 7.81 26.09
N ARG A 188 -19.57 6.97 26.13
CA ARG A 188 -19.08 6.25 27.29
C ARG A 188 -17.83 6.95 27.83
N GLY A 189 -18.03 7.88 28.77
CA GLY A 189 -16.97 8.60 29.48
C GLY A 189 -17.48 9.26 30.76
N ASN A 190 -16.56 9.79 31.59
CA ASN A 190 -16.94 10.54 32.79
C ASN A 190 -17.51 11.92 32.40
N ASN A 191 -18.84 12.08 32.54
CA ASN A 191 -19.61 13.22 32.04
C ASN A 191 -19.48 13.44 30.51
N VAL A 192 -20.45 14.12 29.91
CA VAL A 192 -20.32 14.56 28.52
C VAL A 192 -19.28 15.70 28.51
N PRO A 193 -18.06 15.51 27.98
CA PRO A 193 -17.02 16.51 28.15
C PRO A 193 -17.29 17.70 27.22
N ASN A 194 -16.82 18.86 27.65
CA ASN A 194 -16.60 19.98 26.76
C ASN A 194 -15.18 19.87 26.20
N VAL A 195 -14.96 20.27 24.95
CA VAL A 195 -13.59 20.45 24.44
C VAL A 195 -12.91 21.52 25.29
N ASN A 196 -11.75 21.23 25.86
CA ASN A 196 -11.06 22.20 26.72
C ASN A 196 -10.55 23.36 25.86
N PRO A 197 -10.63 24.61 26.33
CA PRO A 197 -9.97 25.73 25.67
C PRO A 197 -8.47 25.43 25.51
N PHE A 198 -7.91 25.66 24.32
CA PHE A 198 -6.54 25.26 23.94
C PHE A 198 -6.21 23.76 24.11
N GLY A 199 -7.23 22.90 24.24
CA GLY A 199 -7.10 21.48 24.46
C GLY A 199 -7.66 20.65 23.31
N GLY A 200 -7.29 19.36 23.30
CA GLY A 200 -7.76 18.40 22.31
C GLY A 200 -8.36 17.15 22.94
N TYR A 201 -9.28 16.52 22.21
CA TYR A 201 -9.89 15.25 22.55
C TYR A 201 -9.74 14.27 21.40
N GLN A 202 -9.51 13.00 21.76
CA GLN A 202 -9.48 11.89 20.83
C GLN A 202 -10.64 10.94 21.13
N PHE A 203 -11.30 10.52 20.06
CA PHE A 203 -12.45 9.63 20.12
C PHE A 203 -12.21 8.38 19.29
N ILE A 204 -12.70 7.27 19.81
CA ILE A 204 -12.82 6.00 19.09
C ILE A 204 -14.24 5.47 19.25
N THR A 205 -14.62 4.51 18.40
CA THR A 205 -15.89 3.81 18.50
C THR A 205 -15.70 2.32 18.29
N ASP A 206 -16.53 1.52 18.97
CA ASP A 206 -16.70 0.08 18.72
C ASP A 206 -17.77 -0.21 17.64
N GLY A 207 -18.29 0.85 17.01
CA GLY A 207 -19.35 0.78 16.00
C GLY A 207 -20.76 0.92 16.57
N THR A 208 -20.91 1.01 17.89
CA THR A 208 -22.20 1.20 18.59
C THR A 208 -22.16 2.40 19.54
N ASP A 209 -21.08 2.54 20.28
CA ASP A 209 -20.87 3.59 21.28
C ASP A 209 -19.57 4.36 21.01
N TRP A 210 -19.47 5.56 21.56
CA TRP A 210 -18.30 6.43 21.47
C TRP A 210 -17.51 6.40 22.77
N TYR A 211 -16.19 6.40 22.66
CA TYR A 211 -15.27 6.41 23.79
C TYR A 211 -14.23 7.50 23.58
N ASN A 212 -13.75 8.06 24.68
CA ASN A 212 -12.61 8.96 24.69
C ASN A 212 -11.34 8.18 25.07
N THR A 213 -10.25 8.42 24.33
CA THR A 213 -8.95 7.73 24.52
C THR A 213 -7.88 8.55 25.23
N GLY A 214 -8.18 9.79 25.65
CA GLY A 214 -7.28 10.67 26.37
C GLY A 214 -8.00 11.62 27.33
N SER A 215 -7.65 11.54 28.61
CA SER A 215 -7.85 12.63 29.56
C SER A 215 -6.71 13.65 29.38
N ASN A 216 -7.04 14.93 29.23
CA ASN A 216 -6.15 15.97 29.75
C ASN A 216 -6.42 16.11 31.24
#